data_AF-A0A7S1NMV9-F1
#
_entry.id   AF-A0A7S1NMV9-F1
#
_cell.length_a   1.000
_cell.length_b   1.000
_cell.length_c   1.000
_cell.angle_alpha   90.00
_cell.angle_beta   90.00
_cell.angle_gamma   90.00
#
_symmetry.space_group_name_H-M   'P 1'
#
loop_
_entity.id
_entity.type
_entity.pdbx_description
1 polymer ?
#
loop_
_entity_poly.entity_id
_entity_poly.type
_entity_poly.pdbx_seq_one_letter_code
_entity_poly.pdbx_strand_id
1 'polypeptide(L)'
;ATWPAGCYVTAGDYYFNLHETGGAQSAAAPVCKLASHATGASGSNTCPDGYTAMSAAECEAYAGTSWKMTETDATWPAGCYVTAGDYYFNLHETGGAQSAAAPVCKLASHATGASGSNTCPDGYTAMSAAECEAYAGTSW
;
A
#
# COMPACT_ATOMS: atom_id res chain seq x y z
N ALA A 1 11.16 19.22 10.63
CA ALA A 1 10.85 18.47 11.87
C ALA A 1 12.12 17.79 12.37
N THR A 2 12.25 17.47 13.66
CA THR A 2 13.41 16.73 14.15
C THR A 2 13.19 15.22 14.14
N TRP A 3 11.94 14.74 14.06
CA TRP A 3 11.53 13.33 14.06
C TRP A 3 11.30 12.76 12.66
N PRO A 4 11.36 11.42 12.47
CA PRO A 4 11.20 10.84 11.15
C PRO A 4 9.89 11.24 10.48
N ALA A 5 9.89 11.45 9.17
CA ALA A 5 8.67 11.71 8.40
C ALA A 5 7.81 10.45 8.32
N GLY A 6 6.49 10.62 8.30
CA GLY A 6 5.56 9.50 8.22
C GLY A 6 5.52 8.70 9.53
N CYS A 7 5.29 7.39 9.40
CA CYS A 7 5.19 6.48 10.54
C CYS A 7 6.56 6.20 11.16
N TYR A 8 6.67 6.27 12.49
CA TYR A 8 7.88 5.91 13.20
C TYR A 8 7.57 5.31 14.56
N VAL A 9 8.52 4.53 15.08
CA VAL A 9 8.47 3.94 16.41
C VAL A 9 9.55 4.55 17.28
N THR A 10 9.21 4.85 18.54
CA THR A 10 10.17 5.26 19.57
C THR A 10 9.73 4.69 20.91
N ALA A 11 10.66 4.09 21.65
CA ALA A 11 10.38 3.45 22.93
C ALA A 11 9.26 2.39 22.92
N GLY A 12 8.90 1.84 21.75
CA GLY A 12 7.83 0.84 21.58
C GLY A 12 6.47 1.42 21.19
N ASP A 13 6.31 2.74 21.23
CA ASP A 13 5.10 3.45 20.83
C ASP A 13 5.21 3.97 19.39
N TYR A 14 4.10 4.00 18.68
CA TYR A 14 4.03 4.40 17.28
C TYR A 14 3.47 5.80 17.15
N TYR A 15 4.03 6.58 16.22
CA TYR A 15 3.65 7.95 15.98
C TYR A 15 3.67 8.25 14.49
N PHE A 16 2.95 9.30 14.10
CA PHE A 16 2.99 9.82 12.73
C PHE A 16 3.38 11.29 12.69
N ASN A 17 4.37 11.59 11.86
CA ASN A 17 4.81 12.94 11.61
C ASN A 17 4.32 13.42 10.24
N LEU A 18 3.44 14.43 10.24
CA LEU A 18 2.89 15.06 9.04
C LEU A 18 3.89 15.90 8.24
N HIS A 19 5.08 16.15 8.78
CA HIS A 19 6.08 16.99 8.11
C HIS A 19 6.74 16.23 6.95
N GLU A 20 6.55 16.71 5.71
CA GLU A 20 6.97 16.04 4.47
C GLU A 20 8.44 15.57 4.48
N THR A 21 9.35 16.34 5.06
CA THR A 21 10.79 16.03 5.02
C THR A 21 11.35 15.37 6.28
N GLY A 22 10.63 15.38 7.42
CA GLY A 22 11.09 14.72 8.65
C GLY A 22 12.48 15.15 9.16
N GLY A 23 13.08 14.29 9.98
CA GLY A 23 14.42 14.44 10.57
C GLY A 23 14.88 13.15 11.27
N ALA A 24 16.19 12.92 11.30
CA ALA A 24 16.77 11.77 11.98
C ALA A 24 16.74 11.95 13.51
N GLN A 25 16.30 10.92 14.26
CA GLN A 25 16.38 10.88 15.73
C GLN A 25 16.95 9.57 16.22
N SER A 26 17.95 9.63 17.10
CA SER A 26 18.66 8.46 17.62
C SER A 26 17.75 7.43 18.31
N ALA A 27 16.65 7.88 18.93
CA ALA A 27 15.69 7.02 19.62
C ALA A 27 14.53 6.55 18.73
N ALA A 28 14.43 7.04 17.50
CA ALA A 28 13.33 6.74 16.58
C ALA A 28 13.81 5.92 15.39
N ALA A 29 12.93 5.08 14.87
CA ALA A 29 13.11 4.39 13.61
C ALA A 29 11.86 4.55 12.73
N PRO A 30 11.99 4.81 11.42
CA PRO A 30 10.85 4.87 10.54
C PRO A 30 10.24 3.47 10.41
N VAL A 31 8.91 3.40 10.41
CA VAL A 31 8.18 2.17 10.06
C VAL A 31 7.68 2.34 8.64
N CYS A 32 7.97 1.36 7.80
CA CYS A 32 7.80 1.46 6.37
C CYS A 32 7.01 0.26 5.82
N LYS A 33 6.41 0.43 4.64
CA LYS A 33 5.72 -0.64 3.91
C LYS A 33 6.53 -1.05 2.68
N LEU A 34 6.52 -2.33 2.31
CA LEU A 34 7.23 -2.78 1.12
C LEU A 34 6.51 -2.27 -0.13
N ALA A 35 7.24 -1.63 -1.03
CA ALA A 35 6.72 -1.16 -2.31
C ALA A 35 6.76 -2.26 -3.38
N SER A 36 6.12 -3.40 -3.10
CA SER A 36 6.02 -4.52 -4.05
C SER A 36 4.57 -4.76 -4.47
N HIS A 37 4.40 -5.10 -5.75
CA HIS A 37 3.10 -5.40 -6.35
C HIS A 37 3.13 -6.80 -6.97
N ALA A 38 1.97 -7.45 -7.02
CA ALA A 38 1.80 -8.70 -7.75
C ALA A 38 0.45 -8.70 -8.49
N THR A 39 0.47 -9.33 -9.65
CA THR A 39 -0.74 -9.66 -10.39
C THR A 39 -1.17 -11.07 -10.00
N GLY A 40 -2.44 -11.20 -9.61
CA GLY A 40 -3.05 -12.50 -9.31
C GLY A 40 -3.26 -13.35 -10.57
N ALA A 41 -3.81 -14.54 -10.37
CA ALA A 41 -4.17 -15.40 -11.50
C ALA A 41 -5.30 -14.77 -12.35
N SER A 42 -5.24 -14.97 -13.67
CA SER A 42 -6.34 -14.62 -14.56
C SER A 42 -7.61 -15.40 -14.18
N GLY A 43 -8.77 -14.75 -14.20
CA GLY A 43 -9.99 -15.35 -13.68
C GLY A 43 -10.11 -15.36 -12.16
N SER A 44 -9.19 -14.71 -11.44
CA SER A 44 -9.29 -14.53 -10.00
C SER A 44 -10.01 -13.23 -9.64
N ASN A 45 -10.54 -13.19 -8.42
CA ASN A 45 -11.04 -11.98 -7.76
C ASN A 45 -10.31 -11.72 -6.42
N THR A 46 -9.24 -12.47 -6.15
CA THR A 46 -8.48 -12.40 -4.90
C THR A 46 -7.00 -12.23 -5.18
N CYS A 47 -6.36 -11.49 -4.27
CA CYS A 47 -4.92 -11.33 -4.27
C CYS A 47 -4.20 -12.66 -3.97
N PRO A 48 -2.97 -12.85 -4.48
CA PRO A 48 -2.10 -13.92 -4.02
C PRO A 48 -1.84 -13.86 -2.51
N ASP A 49 -1.49 -14.99 -1.92
CA ASP A 49 -1.13 -15.06 -0.50
C ASP A 49 -0.01 -14.06 -0.16
N GLY A 50 -0.18 -13.33 0.95
CA GLY A 50 0.76 -12.28 1.38
C GLY A 50 0.55 -10.91 0.70
N TYR A 51 -0.36 -10.82 -0.27
CA TYR A 51 -0.74 -9.57 -0.93
C TYR A 51 -2.16 -9.16 -0.55
N THR A 52 -2.42 -7.86 -0.59
CA THR A 52 -3.72 -7.27 -0.29
C THR A 52 -4.15 -6.32 -1.40
N ALA A 53 -5.46 -6.05 -1.46
CA ALA A 53 -6.01 -5.09 -2.40
C ALA A 53 -5.39 -3.71 -2.16
N MET A 54 -5.09 -3.01 -3.24
CA MET A 54 -4.64 -1.62 -3.17
C MET A 54 -5.83 -0.66 -3.19
N SER A 55 -5.60 0.58 -2.74
CA SER A 55 -6.57 1.67 -2.89
C SER A 55 -6.67 2.13 -4.35
N ALA A 56 -7.71 2.91 -4.68
CA ALA A 56 -7.87 3.48 -6.02
C ALA A 56 -6.68 4.36 -6.43
N ALA A 57 -6.19 5.20 -5.51
CA ALA A 57 -5.05 6.08 -5.76
C ALA A 57 -3.75 5.28 -6.00
N GLU A 58 -3.54 4.19 -5.26
CA GLU A 58 -2.39 3.29 -5.48
C GLU A 58 -2.49 2.58 -6.84
N CYS A 59 -3.70 2.17 -7.25
CA CYS A 59 -3.94 1.56 -8.55
C CYS A 59 -3.67 2.51 -9.71
N GLU A 60 -4.18 3.73 -9.64
CA GLU A 60 -3.94 4.75 -10.66
C GLU A 60 -2.44 5.10 -10.76
N ALA A 61 -1.77 5.26 -9.61
CA ALA A 61 -0.33 5.51 -9.57
C ALA A 61 0.49 4.34 -10.14
N TYR A 62 0.09 3.09 -9.83
CA TYR A 62 0.74 1.89 -10.37
C TYR A 62 0.53 1.76 -11.88
N ALA A 63 -0.70 2.03 -12.35
CA ALA A 63 -1.10 1.91 -13.74
C ALA A 63 -0.44 2.97 -14.64
N GLY A 64 -0.20 4.17 -14.11
CA GLY A 64 0.40 5.28 -14.85
C GLY A 64 -0.34 5.55 -16.16
N THR A 65 0.37 5.43 -17.30
CA THR A 65 -0.22 5.68 -18.62
C THR A 65 -1.22 4.62 -19.09
N SER A 66 -1.24 3.45 -18.46
CA SER A 66 -2.17 2.35 -18.77
C SER A 66 -3.44 2.41 -17.93
N TRP A 67 -3.61 3.44 -17.10
CA TRP A 67 -4.84 3.69 -16.37
C TRP A 67 -5.99 4.00 -17.32
N LYS A 68 -7.15 3.39 -17.08
CA LYS A 68 -8.38 3.68 -17.83
C LYS A 68 -9.38 4.44 -17.02
N MET A 69 -9.93 3.81 -16.00
CA MET A 69 -11.00 4.39 -15.21
C MET A 69 -11.28 3.61 -13.93
N THR A 70 -12.04 4.28 -13.07
CA THR A 70 -12.76 3.66 -11.96
C THR A 70 -14.19 3.31 -12.42
N GLU A 71 -14.69 2.16 -12.00
CA GLU A 71 -16.02 1.65 -12.33
C GLU A 71 -16.69 0.94 -11.14
N THR A 72 -17.93 0.50 -11.33
CA THR A 72 -18.65 -0.33 -10.36
C THR A 72 -19.38 -1.44 -11.11
N ASP A 73 -18.81 -2.65 -11.16
CA ASP A 73 -19.38 -3.79 -11.89
C ASP A 73 -19.21 -5.10 -11.10
N ALA A 74 -20.31 -5.83 -10.88
CA ALA A 74 -20.29 -7.07 -10.11
C ALA A 74 -19.56 -8.23 -10.81
N THR A 75 -19.32 -8.13 -12.11
CA THR A 75 -18.72 -9.20 -12.94
C THR A 75 -17.21 -9.10 -13.06
N TRP A 76 -16.63 -7.95 -12.70
CA TRP A 76 -15.19 -7.69 -12.75
C TRP A 76 -14.54 -7.74 -11.38
N PRO A 77 -13.22 -7.98 -11.28
CA PRO A 77 -12.57 -8.13 -9.99
C PRO A 77 -12.73 -6.88 -9.13
N ALA A 78 -12.93 -7.03 -7.83
CA ALA A 78 -12.99 -5.92 -6.88
C ALA A 78 -11.61 -5.28 -6.72
N GLY A 79 -11.59 -3.97 -6.53
CA GLY A 79 -10.35 -3.21 -6.39
C GLY A 79 -9.59 -3.07 -7.70
N CYS A 80 -8.26 -3.00 -7.62
CA CYS A 80 -7.42 -2.83 -8.80
C CYS A 80 -7.33 -4.11 -9.61
N TYR A 81 -7.53 -4.03 -10.92
CA TYR A 81 -7.38 -5.16 -11.81
C TYR A 81 -6.82 -4.75 -13.16
N VAL A 82 -6.24 -5.71 -13.87
CA VAL A 82 -5.72 -5.55 -15.22
C VAL A 82 -6.47 -6.44 -16.19
N THR A 83 -6.79 -5.92 -17.36
CA THR A 83 -7.35 -6.67 -18.49
C THR A 83 -6.76 -6.12 -19.78
N ALA A 84 -6.31 -7.01 -20.67
CA ALA A 84 -5.69 -6.63 -21.94
C ALA A 84 -4.54 -5.58 -21.85
N GLY A 85 -3.85 -5.51 -20.70
CA GLY A 85 -2.75 -4.55 -20.47
C GLY A 85 -3.18 -3.17 -19.95
N ASP A 86 -4.48 -2.97 -19.76
CA ASP A 86 -5.09 -1.76 -19.25
C ASP A 86 -5.59 -2.00 -17.82
N TYR A 87 -5.50 -0.95 -16.99
CA TYR A 87 -5.79 -1.03 -15.56
C TYR A 87 -7.03 -0.24 -15.18
N TYR A 88 -7.77 -0.82 -14.25
CA TYR A 88 -9.07 -0.33 -13.80
C TYR A 88 -9.16 -0.48 -12.28
N PHE A 89 -10.01 0.32 -11.66
CA PHE A 89 -10.41 0.12 -10.27
C PHE A 89 -11.90 -0.10 -10.15
N ASN A 90 -12.31 -1.23 -9.59
CA ASN A 90 -13.71 -1.55 -9.39
C ASN A 90 -14.14 -1.29 -7.94
N LEU A 91 -15.12 -0.42 -7.78
CA LEU A 91 -15.74 -0.06 -6.50
C LEU A 91 -16.78 -1.09 -6.02
N HIS A 92 -17.10 -2.11 -6.82
CA HIS A 92 -18.06 -3.13 -6.41
C HIS A 92 -17.51 -3.92 -5.20
N GLU A 93 -18.25 -3.90 -4.09
CA GLU A 93 -17.79 -4.37 -2.77
C GLU A 93 -17.23 -5.80 -2.80
N THR A 94 -17.87 -6.70 -3.55
CA THR A 94 -17.41 -8.09 -3.68
C THR A 94 -16.73 -8.39 -5.00
N GLY A 95 -16.95 -7.58 -6.04
CA GLY A 95 -16.58 -7.89 -7.43
C GLY A 95 -16.98 -9.30 -7.91
N GLY A 96 -16.33 -9.75 -8.98
CA GLY A 96 -16.50 -11.04 -9.62
C GLY A 96 -15.25 -11.53 -10.33
N ALA A 97 -15.11 -12.86 -10.46
CA ALA A 97 -14.03 -13.49 -11.19
C ALA A 97 -14.29 -13.40 -12.71
N GLN A 98 -13.43 -12.69 -13.43
CA GLN A 98 -13.52 -12.53 -14.89
C GLN A 98 -12.29 -13.17 -15.56
N SER A 99 -12.51 -14.15 -16.45
CA SER A 99 -11.46 -14.92 -17.13
C SER A 99 -10.33 -14.14 -17.82
N ALA A 100 -10.62 -12.94 -18.32
CA ALA A 100 -9.70 -12.04 -19.01
C ALA A 100 -9.07 -11.00 -18.08
N ALA A 101 -9.52 -10.95 -16.82
CA ALA A 101 -9.01 -10.03 -15.81
C ALA A 101 -8.15 -10.74 -14.78
N ALA A 102 -7.23 -10.00 -14.18
CA ALA A 102 -6.49 -10.44 -13.00
C ALA A 102 -6.42 -9.30 -11.98
N PRO A 103 -6.58 -9.60 -10.68
CA PRO A 103 -6.44 -8.58 -9.64
C PRO A 103 -4.97 -8.15 -9.54
N VAL A 104 -4.76 -6.87 -9.25
CA VAL A 104 -3.42 -6.31 -9.00
C VAL A 104 -3.38 -5.88 -7.55
N CYS A 105 -2.35 -6.32 -6.84
CA CYS A 105 -2.29 -6.25 -5.39
C CYS A 105 -0.95 -5.71 -4.91
N LYS A 106 -0.91 -5.20 -3.68
CA LYS A 106 0.30 -4.73 -3.00
C LYS A 106 0.72 -5.71 -1.92
N LEU A 107 2.02 -5.84 -1.66
CA LEU A 107 2.49 -6.74 -0.60
C LEU A 107 2.14 -6.15 0.77
N ALA A 108 1.54 -6.95 1.65
CA ALA A 108 1.21 -6.56 3.01
C ALA A 108 2.41 -6.78 3.97
N SER A 109 3.57 -6.22 3.66
CA SER A 109 4.77 -6.34 4.51
C SER A 109 5.21 -4.97 5.03
N HIS A 110 5.56 -4.95 6.31
CA HIS A 110 6.15 -3.79 6.97
C HIS A 110 7.60 -4.08 7.36
N ALA A 111 8.41 -3.03 7.49
CA ALA A 111 9.74 -3.11 8.07
C ALA A 111 10.04 -1.86 8.88
N THR A 112 10.72 -2.05 10.00
CA THR A 112 11.30 -0.95 10.77
C THR A 112 12.70 -0.65 10.22
N GLY A 113 12.96 0.61 9.89
CA GLY A 113 14.27 1.08 9.48
C GLY A 113 15.27 1.12 10.63
N ALA A 114 16.49 1.57 10.35
CA ALA A 114 17.51 1.75 11.39
C ALA A 114 17.11 2.85 12.38
N SER A 115 17.40 2.65 13.67
CA SER A 115 17.32 3.72 14.67
C SER A 115 18.22 4.89 14.27
N GLY A 116 17.76 6.13 14.44
CA GLY A 116 18.48 7.29 13.91
C GLY A 116 18.20 7.60 12.44
N SER A 117 17.35 6.82 11.75
CA SER A 117 17.03 7.06 10.34
C SER A 117 15.79 7.95 10.17
N ASN A 118 15.75 8.66 9.05
CA ASN A 118 14.55 9.31 8.51
C ASN A 118 14.09 8.66 7.19
N THR A 119 14.76 7.61 6.76
CA THR A 119 14.53 6.95 5.48
C THR A 119 14.19 5.49 5.67
N CYS A 120 13.30 5.00 4.82
CA CYS A 120 12.95 3.59 4.77
C CYS A 120 14.11 2.74 4.25
N PRO A 121 14.17 1.45 4.64
CA PRO A 121 15.06 0.49 4.00
C PRO A 121 14.81 0.41 2.49
N ASP A 122 15.81 0.00 1.73
CA ASP A 122 15.69 -0.19 0.29
C ASP A 122 14.51 -1.13 -0.05
N GLY A 123 13.69 -0.72 -1.02
CA GLY A 123 12.47 -1.44 -1.41
C GLY A 123 11.25 -1.15 -0.52
N TYR A 124 11.40 -0.37 0.54
CA TYR A 124 10.31 0.09 1.39
C TYR A 124 10.06 1.59 1.21
N THR A 125 8.81 2.01 1.43
CA THR A 125 8.40 3.41 1.38
C THR A 125 7.67 3.80 2.65
N ALA A 126 7.61 5.11 2.93
CA ALA A 126 6.85 5.63 4.05
C ALA A 126 5.37 5.31 3.86
N MET A 127 4.71 4.89 4.93
CA MET A 127 3.27 4.66 4.93
C MET A 127 2.49 5.94 5.23
N SER A 128 1.22 5.98 4.83
CA SER A 128 0.29 7.06 5.16
C SER A 128 -0.11 7.05 6.64
N ALA A 129 -0.77 8.11 7.12
CA ALA A 129 -1.25 8.20 8.50
C ALA A 129 -2.22 7.06 8.84
N ALA A 130 -3.17 6.78 7.94
CA ALA A 130 -4.15 5.71 8.13
C ALA A 130 -3.49 4.32 8.16
N GLU A 131 -2.47 4.09 7.34
CA GLU A 131 -1.69 2.84 7.37
C GLU A 131 -0.88 2.71 8.66
N CYS A 132 -0.34 3.82 9.18
CA CYS A 132 0.38 3.84 10.45
C CYS A 132 -0.55 3.59 11.64
N GLU A 133 -1.74 4.19 11.66
CA GLU A 133 -2.76 3.94 12.68
C GLU A 133 -3.20 2.47 12.66
N ALA A 134 -3.46 1.92 11.46
CA ALA A 134 -3.80 0.50 11.31
C ALA A 134 -2.67 -0.44 11.76
N TYR A 135 -1.41 -0.06 11.52
CA TYR A 135 -0.24 -0.81 11.96
C TYR A 135 -0.02 -0.73 13.47
N ALA A 136 -0.21 0.46 14.06
CA ALA A 136 -0.02 0.72 15.48
C ALA A 136 -1.09 0.06 16.36
N GLY A 137 -2.30 -0.16 15.84
CA GLY A 137 -3.39 -0.74 16.59
C GLY A 137 -3.73 0.09 17.83
N THR A 138 -3.61 -0.48 19.03
CA THR A 138 -3.90 0.22 20.30
C THR A 138 -2.74 1.10 20.81
N SER A 139 -1.62 1.18 20.09
CA SER A 139 -0.37 1.81 20.53
C SER A 139 -0.05 3.11 19.78
N TRP A 140 -1.09 3.89 19.43
CA TRP A 140 -1.04 5.17 18.69
C TRP A 140 -1.16 6.40 19.60
#